data_AF-A0A8X6PWY0-F1
#
_entry.id   AF-A0A8X6PWY0-F1
#
_cell.length_a   1.000
_cell.length_b   1.000
_cell.length_c   1.000
_cell.angle_alpha   90.00
_cell.angle_beta   90.00
_cell.angle_gamma   90.00
#
_symmetry.space_group_name_H-M   'P 1'
#
loop_
_entity.id
_entity.type
_entity.pdbx_description
1 polymer ?
#
loop_
_entity_poly.entity_id
_entity_poly.type
_entity_poly.pdbx_seq_one_letter_code
_entity_poly.pdbx_strand_id
1 'polypeptide(L)'
;MHRFLFACEYYFEEDAQKLWTNMLEYDRLDIRMKWQNNDDNRHWLSSLENRIALDWEQFTLNARDDEFFIRNINGIPYFLTRLQDREIRYQCIASCLEIVSSILSPLYLCLFQMNSNELNYMFTRLPSDLMRNVFESFLHWPLQINFLDMVNSFKTHINGEIFLSSICVLLDKLECGREDYEYEDLLQSLWMELSSQYVSFVEQYKVLSKIVKYVLNASIPFNTGECEDFISKVREEELNGEERTLLDIFNP
;
A
#
# COMPACT_ATOMS: atom_id res chain seq x y z
N MET A 1 -27.93 10.31 -16.24
CA MET A 1 -27.86 10.02 -14.79
C MET A 1 -26.66 9.15 -14.40
N HIS A 2 -26.51 7.91 -14.91
CA HIS A 2 -25.39 7.03 -14.51
C HIS A 2 -23.99 7.65 -14.62
N ARG A 3 -23.68 8.35 -15.73
CA ARG A 3 -22.39 9.04 -15.89
C ARG A 3 -22.14 10.11 -14.83
N PHE A 4 -23.19 10.79 -14.36
CA PHE A 4 -23.07 11.78 -13.29
C PHE A 4 -22.76 11.11 -11.95
N LEU A 5 -23.49 10.03 -11.62
CA LEU A 5 -23.24 9.26 -10.39
C LEU A 5 -21.81 8.72 -10.38
N PHE A 6 -21.34 8.15 -11.50
CA PHE A 6 -19.95 7.72 -11.65
C PHE A 6 -18.95 8.87 -11.48
N ALA A 7 -19.21 10.04 -12.05
CA ALA A 7 -18.33 11.19 -11.88
C ALA A 7 -18.23 11.61 -10.41
N CYS A 8 -19.32 11.54 -9.64
CA CYS A 8 -19.30 11.83 -8.21
C CYS A 8 -18.61 10.72 -7.39
N GLU A 9 -18.86 9.45 -7.70
CA GLU A 9 -18.26 8.29 -7.02
C GLU A 9 -16.74 8.21 -7.21
N TYR A 10 -16.25 8.54 -8.41
CA TYR A 10 -14.82 8.61 -8.72
C TYR A 10 -14.24 10.02 -8.54
N TYR A 11 -15.01 10.94 -7.95
CA TYR A 11 -14.57 12.28 -7.61
C TYR A 11 -14.07 13.16 -8.78
N PHE A 12 -14.55 12.91 -10.00
CA PHE A 12 -14.30 13.74 -11.17
C PHE A 12 -15.12 15.04 -11.13
N GLU A 13 -14.71 15.95 -10.25
CA GLU A 13 -15.38 17.21 -9.91
C GLU A 13 -15.80 18.05 -11.13
N GLU A 14 -14.87 18.30 -12.06
CA GLU A 14 -15.16 19.11 -13.26
C GLU A 14 -16.23 18.47 -14.15
N ASP A 15 -16.13 17.16 -14.33
CA ASP A 15 -17.09 16.38 -15.12
C ASP A 15 -18.44 16.31 -14.41
N ALA A 16 -18.46 16.11 -13.08
CA ALA A 16 -19.67 16.12 -12.28
C ALA A 16 -20.37 17.49 -12.37
N GLN A 17 -19.63 18.60 -12.24
CA GLN A 17 -20.16 19.96 -12.34
C GLN A 17 -20.72 20.24 -13.74
N LYS A 18 -20.01 19.81 -14.78
CA LYS A 18 -20.46 19.95 -16.17
C LYS A 18 -21.71 19.12 -16.45
N LEU A 19 -21.77 17.89 -15.95
CA LEU A 19 -22.93 17.01 -16.11
C LEU A 19 -24.12 17.55 -15.35
N TRP A 20 -23.94 18.03 -14.12
CA TRP A 20 -24.98 18.66 -13.31
C TRP A 20 -25.57 19.90 -13.98
N THR A 21 -24.72 20.77 -14.53
CA THR A 21 -25.16 21.99 -15.22
C THR A 21 -26.00 21.68 -16.47
N ASN A 22 -25.67 20.61 -17.18
CA ASN A 22 -26.39 20.17 -18.37
C ASN A 22 -27.60 19.26 -18.06
N MET A 23 -27.81 18.93 -16.79
CA MET A 23 -28.87 18.02 -16.36
C MET A 23 -30.22 18.73 -16.28
N LEU A 24 -31.28 18.04 -16.71
CA LEU A 24 -32.65 18.52 -16.61
C LEU A 24 -33.04 18.74 -15.14
N GLU A 25 -33.90 19.73 -14.86
CA GLU A 25 -34.31 20.05 -13.49
C GLU A 25 -34.98 18.86 -12.78
N TYR A 26 -35.76 18.06 -13.52
CA TYR A 26 -36.40 16.85 -12.98
C TYR A 26 -35.38 15.84 -12.42
N ASP A 27 -34.31 15.57 -13.17
CA ASP A 27 -33.26 14.65 -12.73
C ASP A 27 -32.50 15.22 -11.51
N ARG A 28 -32.26 16.54 -11.48
CA ARG A 28 -31.63 17.22 -10.33
C ARG A 28 -32.50 17.14 -9.07
N LEU A 29 -33.82 17.26 -9.21
CA LEU A 29 -34.76 17.08 -8.09
C LEU A 29 -34.75 15.65 -7.55
N ASP A 30 -34.72 14.64 -8.42
CA ASP A 30 -34.62 13.23 -8.00
C ASP A 30 -33.32 12.96 -7.22
N ILE A 31 -32.19 13.48 -7.69
CA ILE A 31 -30.90 13.36 -6.98
C ILE A 31 -30.96 14.04 -5.62
N ARG A 32 -31.46 15.28 -5.52
CA ARG A 32 -31.61 15.99 -4.24
C ARG A 32 -32.38 15.16 -3.21
N MET A 33 -33.52 14.60 -3.61
CA MET A 33 -34.35 13.80 -2.70
C MET A 33 -33.62 12.55 -2.21
N LYS A 34 -32.82 11.90 -3.06
CA LYS A 34 -32.04 10.71 -2.70
C LYS A 34 -30.84 11.05 -1.81
N TRP A 35 -30.21 12.19 -2.03
CA TRP A 35 -28.92 12.54 -1.44
C TRP A 35 -29.02 13.36 -0.16
N GLN A 36 -30.18 13.97 0.13
CA GLN A 36 -30.39 14.80 1.33
C GLN A 36 -30.12 14.09 2.66
N ASN A 37 -30.31 12.77 2.73
CA ASN A 37 -30.15 11.98 3.96
C ASN A 37 -28.76 11.35 4.12
N ASN A 38 -27.84 11.57 3.19
CA ASN A 38 -26.49 11.02 3.24
C ASN A 38 -25.48 12.18 3.35
N ASP A 39 -24.71 12.19 4.43
CA ASP A 39 -23.82 13.28 4.80
C ASP A 39 -22.73 13.54 3.75
N ASP A 40 -22.16 12.48 3.17
CA ASP A 40 -21.17 12.56 2.09
C ASP A 40 -21.75 13.24 0.84
N ASN A 41 -22.99 12.87 0.50
CA ASN A 41 -23.67 13.40 -0.67
C ASN A 41 -24.15 14.84 -0.48
N ARG A 42 -24.35 15.31 0.76
CA ARG A 42 -24.68 16.73 1.03
C ARG A 42 -23.54 17.66 0.64
N HIS A 43 -22.29 17.23 0.80
CA HIS A 43 -21.14 18.00 0.34
C HIS A 43 -21.12 18.16 -1.18
N TRP A 44 -21.39 17.08 -1.92
CA TRP A 44 -21.58 17.14 -3.37
C TRP A 44 -22.74 18.07 -3.76
N LEU A 45 -23.91 17.93 -3.13
CA LEU A 45 -25.05 18.80 -3.44
C LEU A 45 -24.71 20.28 -3.24
N SER A 46 -24.09 20.63 -2.11
CA SER A 46 -23.69 22.00 -1.81
C SER A 46 -22.73 22.56 -2.85
N SER A 47 -21.70 21.79 -3.24
CA SER A 47 -20.74 22.20 -4.27
C SER A 47 -21.42 22.39 -5.63
N LEU A 48 -22.23 21.41 -6.07
CA LEU A 48 -22.88 21.41 -7.38
C LEU A 48 -23.90 22.54 -7.54
N GLU A 49 -24.69 22.81 -6.51
CA GLU A 49 -25.71 23.87 -6.51
C GLU A 49 -25.11 25.27 -6.50
N ASN A 50 -24.08 25.48 -5.67
CA ASN A 50 -23.45 26.78 -5.53
C ASN A 50 -22.36 27.02 -6.60
N ARG A 51 -22.00 25.98 -7.38
CA ARG A 51 -20.88 26.00 -8.34
C ARG A 51 -19.55 26.37 -7.70
N ILE A 52 -19.35 25.90 -6.47
CA ILE A 52 -18.13 26.14 -5.69
C ILE A 52 -17.31 24.86 -5.73
N ALA A 53 -15.99 25.01 -5.80
CA ALA A 53 -15.09 23.88 -5.69
C ALA A 53 -15.31 23.13 -4.36
N LEU A 54 -15.15 21.82 -4.37
CA LEU A 54 -15.20 21.04 -3.13
C LEU A 54 -14.05 21.44 -2.22
N ASP A 55 -14.36 21.76 -0.98
CA ASP A 55 -13.37 21.88 0.09
C ASP A 55 -12.99 20.47 0.54
N TRP A 56 -11.96 19.92 -0.10
CA TRP A 56 -11.48 18.57 0.13
C TRP A 56 -11.01 18.35 1.56
N GLU A 57 -10.38 19.35 2.18
CA GLU A 57 -9.90 19.24 3.56
C GLU A 57 -11.08 19.16 4.53
N GLN A 58 -12.05 20.05 4.42
CA GLN A 58 -13.24 19.99 5.26
C GLN A 58 -14.06 18.71 5.03
N PHE A 59 -14.19 18.28 3.77
CA PHE A 59 -14.86 17.03 3.41
C PHE A 59 -14.20 15.83 4.10
N THR A 60 -12.87 15.75 4.04
CA THR A 60 -12.07 14.73 4.73
C THR A 60 -12.29 14.70 6.22
N LEU A 61 -12.23 15.89 6.84
CA LEU A 61 -12.34 16.02 8.28
C LEU A 61 -13.70 15.54 8.79
N ASN A 62 -14.74 15.68 7.95
CA ASN A 62 -16.08 15.20 8.24
C ASN A 62 -16.26 13.70 7.92
N ALA A 63 -15.50 13.17 6.97
CA ALA A 63 -15.62 11.81 6.45
C ALA A 63 -14.74 10.77 7.19
N ARG A 64 -14.38 11.04 8.46
CA ARG A 64 -13.42 10.24 9.26
C ARG A 64 -13.92 8.85 9.70
N ASP A 65 -15.02 8.34 9.15
CA ASP A 65 -15.50 6.99 9.46
C ASP A 65 -14.77 5.97 8.56
N ASP A 66 -14.38 4.84 9.13
CA ASP A 66 -13.80 3.71 8.40
C ASP A 66 -14.70 3.28 7.22
N GLU A 67 -16.01 3.33 7.41
CA GLU A 67 -16.98 2.97 6.37
C GLU A 67 -16.88 3.88 5.14
N PHE A 68 -16.55 5.15 5.33
CA PHE A 68 -16.34 6.08 4.23
C PHE A 68 -15.13 5.67 3.38
N PHE A 69 -13.99 5.39 4.02
CA PHE A 69 -12.76 5.02 3.31
C PHE A 69 -12.93 3.68 2.57
N ILE A 70 -13.61 2.70 3.17
CA ILE A 70 -13.89 1.42 2.51
C ILE A 70 -14.74 1.62 1.26
N ARG A 71 -15.83 2.39 1.36
CA ARG A 71 -16.76 2.63 0.24
C ARG A 71 -16.09 3.41 -0.89
N ASN A 72 -15.21 4.34 -0.55
CA ASN A 72 -14.60 5.26 -1.50
C ASN A 72 -13.15 4.92 -1.84
N ILE A 73 -12.73 3.68 -1.58
CA ILE A 73 -11.34 3.24 -1.68
C ILE A 73 -10.67 3.57 -3.03
N ASN A 74 -11.42 3.45 -4.13
CA ASN A 74 -10.93 3.74 -5.47
C ASN A 74 -10.74 5.24 -5.75
N GLY A 75 -11.45 6.09 -5.02
CA GLY A 75 -11.34 7.55 -5.10
C GLY A 75 -10.20 8.12 -4.27
N ILE A 76 -9.67 7.35 -3.30
CA ILE A 76 -8.63 7.80 -2.35
C ILE A 76 -7.41 8.38 -3.06
N PRO A 77 -6.81 7.76 -4.10
CA PRO A 77 -5.63 8.34 -4.74
C PRO A 77 -5.89 9.72 -5.31
N TYR A 78 -7.04 9.91 -5.97
CA TYR A 78 -7.42 11.21 -6.52
C TYR A 78 -7.66 12.23 -5.40
N PHE A 79 -8.41 11.82 -4.38
CA PHE A 79 -8.71 12.61 -3.22
C PHE A 79 -7.43 13.12 -2.49
N LEU A 80 -6.45 12.25 -2.26
CA LEU A 80 -5.21 12.63 -1.60
C LEU A 80 -4.40 13.67 -2.38
N THR A 81 -4.45 13.66 -3.72
CA THR A 81 -3.76 14.70 -4.53
C THR A 81 -4.37 16.10 -4.34
N ARG A 82 -5.59 16.19 -3.82
CA ARG A 82 -6.26 17.47 -3.58
C ARG A 82 -5.98 18.04 -2.19
N LEU A 83 -5.51 17.22 -1.25
CA LEU A 83 -5.15 17.66 0.10
C LEU A 83 -3.83 18.44 0.09
N GLN A 84 -3.88 19.69 0.54
CA GLN A 84 -2.69 20.54 0.65
C GLN A 84 -2.09 20.47 2.05
N ASP A 85 -2.93 20.34 3.08
CA ASP A 85 -2.47 20.15 4.45
C ASP A 85 -1.82 18.77 4.64
N ARG A 86 -0.54 18.80 5.04
CA ARG A 86 0.30 17.62 5.25
C ARG A 86 -0.18 16.74 6.40
N GLU A 87 -0.73 17.32 7.47
CA GLU A 87 -1.23 16.59 8.63
C GLU A 87 -2.53 15.86 8.28
N ILE A 88 -3.46 16.54 7.59
CA ILE A 88 -4.71 15.92 7.13
C ILE A 88 -4.41 14.79 6.16
N ARG A 89 -3.50 15.01 5.20
CA ARG A 89 -3.07 13.98 4.25
C ARG A 89 -2.45 12.78 4.97
N TYR A 90 -1.54 13.00 5.92
CA TYR A 90 -0.97 11.93 6.76
C TYR A 90 -2.06 11.13 7.49
N GLN A 91 -3.00 11.80 8.15
CA GLN A 91 -4.09 11.14 8.87
C GLN A 91 -4.95 10.27 7.96
N CYS A 92 -5.22 10.73 6.73
CA CYS A 92 -5.92 9.92 5.73
C CYS A 92 -5.14 8.66 5.37
N ILE A 93 -3.86 8.80 5.04
CA ILE A 93 -3.03 7.67 4.63
C ILE A 93 -2.90 6.66 5.78
N ALA A 94 -2.69 7.13 7.01
CA ALA A 94 -2.65 6.29 8.19
C ALA A 94 -3.96 5.51 8.38
N SER A 95 -5.11 6.17 8.25
CA SER A 95 -6.42 5.51 8.31
C SER A 95 -6.58 4.48 7.20
N CYS A 96 -6.13 4.80 5.97
CA CYS A 96 -6.15 3.85 4.85
C CYS A 96 -5.26 2.63 5.14
N LEU A 97 -4.08 2.82 5.74
CA LEU A 97 -3.16 1.74 6.10
C LEU A 97 -3.76 0.81 7.17
N GLU A 98 -4.55 1.35 8.10
CA GLU A 98 -5.22 0.58 9.15
C GLU A 98 -6.38 -0.25 8.60
N ILE A 99 -7.22 0.37 7.77
CA ILE A 99 -8.48 -0.23 7.29
C ILE A 99 -8.25 -1.18 6.11
N VAL A 100 -7.29 -0.85 5.24
CA VAL A 100 -7.18 -1.38 3.88
C VAL A 100 -5.96 -2.31 3.71
N SER A 101 -5.45 -2.88 4.80
CA SER A 101 -4.32 -3.83 4.76
C SER A 101 -4.54 -5.00 3.78
N SER A 102 -5.79 -5.32 3.43
CA SER A 102 -6.17 -6.35 2.46
C SER A 102 -6.32 -5.88 1.00
N ILE A 103 -6.45 -4.57 0.72
CA ILE A 103 -6.67 -4.03 -0.64
C ILE A 103 -5.59 -3.00 -0.97
N LEU A 104 -4.39 -3.49 -1.24
CA LEU A 104 -3.19 -2.65 -1.33
C LEU A 104 -3.11 -1.77 -2.60
N SER A 105 -3.95 -1.99 -3.63
CA SER A 105 -3.78 -1.31 -4.93
C SER A 105 -3.97 0.22 -4.91
N PRO A 106 -4.96 0.80 -4.20
CA PRO A 106 -5.11 2.26 -4.16
C PRO A 106 -4.01 2.89 -3.30
N LEU A 107 -3.58 2.21 -2.23
CA LEU A 107 -2.48 2.63 -1.37
C LEU A 107 -1.16 2.76 -2.15
N TYR A 108 -0.87 1.85 -3.09
CA TYR A 108 0.35 1.95 -3.91
C TYR A 108 0.39 3.25 -4.72
N LEU A 109 -0.74 3.66 -5.29
CA LEU A 109 -0.83 4.92 -6.03
C LEU A 109 -0.61 6.12 -5.12
N CYS A 110 -1.15 6.08 -3.89
CA CYS A 110 -0.94 7.12 -2.90
C CYS A 110 0.53 7.27 -2.51
N LEU A 111 1.21 6.15 -2.25
CA LEU A 111 2.64 6.11 -1.91
C LEU A 111 3.53 6.53 -3.08
N PHE A 112 3.19 6.11 -4.30
CA PHE A 112 3.91 6.48 -5.52
C PHE A 112 3.90 7.99 -5.77
N GLN A 113 2.83 8.68 -5.40
CA GLN A 113 2.68 10.13 -5.56
C GLN A 113 3.42 10.94 -4.48
N MET A 114 3.93 10.30 -3.42
CA MET A 114 4.61 11.02 -2.35
C MET A 114 6.04 11.38 -2.73
N ASN A 115 6.46 12.59 -2.38
CA ASN A 115 7.86 12.97 -2.45
C ASN A 115 8.63 12.48 -1.20
N SER A 116 9.97 12.53 -1.25
CA SER A 116 10.82 12.06 -0.16
C SER A 116 10.57 12.76 1.18
N ASN A 117 10.16 14.04 1.18
CA ASN A 117 9.84 14.76 2.42
C ASN A 117 8.53 14.25 3.04
N GLU A 118 7.53 13.93 2.21
CA GLU A 118 6.26 13.35 2.66
C GLU A 118 6.45 11.94 3.20
N LEU A 119 7.19 11.10 2.48
CA LEU A 119 7.55 9.76 2.96
C LEU A 119 8.28 9.85 4.31
N ASN A 120 9.30 10.70 4.43
CA ASN A 120 10.02 10.87 5.69
C ASN A 120 9.11 11.31 6.83
N TYR A 121 8.16 12.21 6.57
CA TYR A 121 7.15 12.58 7.56
C TYR A 121 6.39 11.36 8.08
N MET A 122 5.91 10.52 7.17
CA MET A 122 5.14 9.35 7.53
C MET A 122 5.98 8.35 8.32
N PHE A 123 7.18 8.01 7.85
CA PHE A 123 8.06 7.06 8.53
C PHE A 123 8.45 7.52 9.95
N THR A 124 8.52 8.82 10.22
CA THR A 124 8.76 9.30 11.59
C THR A 124 7.56 9.21 12.54
N ARG A 125 6.34 9.03 12.02
CA ARG A 125 5.10 9.10 12.82
C ARG A 125 4.27 7.82 12.82
N LEU A 126 4.42 6.97 11.80
CA LEU A 126 3.68 5.72 11.70
C LEU A 126 4.11 4.76 12.81
N PRO A 127 3.16 4.04 13.44
CA PRO A 127 3.45 2.86 14.25
C PRO A 127 4.24 1.82 13.43
N SER A 128 5.06 1.02 14.12
CA SER A 128 5.92 0.01 13.47
C SER A 128 5.14 -0.97 12.58
N ASP A 129 3.94 -1.38 12.99
CA ASP A 129 3.11 -2.32 12.20
C ASP A 129 2.62 -1.70 10.89
N LEU A 130 2.22 -0.42 10.90
CA LEU A 130 1.83 0.28 9.67
C LEU A 130 3.04 0.59 8.80
N MET A 131 4.19 0.86 9.43
CA MET A 131 5.45 1.05 8.72
C MET A 131 5.85 -0.21 7.96
N ARG A 132 5.67 -1.39 8.54
CA ARG A 132 5.85 -2.68 7.84
C ARG A 132 4.99 -2.74 6.58
N ASN A 133 3.70 -2.42 6.69
CA ASN A 133 2.78 -2.43 5.54
C ASN A 133 3.23 -1.45 4.44
N VAL A 134 3.66 -0.23 4.80
CA VAL A 134 4.22 0.73 3.84
C VAL A 134 5.46 0.15 3.19
N PHE A 135 6.37 -0.42 3.96
CA PHE A 135 7.63 -0.94 3.44
C PHE A 135 7.42 -2.10 2.45
N GLU A 136 6.55 -3.06 2.82
CA GLU A 136 6.16 -4.18 1.97
C GLU A 136 5.44 -3.71 0.71
N SER A 137 4.66 -2.63 0.78
CA SER A 137 3.97 -2.08 -0.40
C SER A 137 4.94 -1.69 -1.53
N PHE A 138 6.18 -1.29 -1.19
CA PHE A 138 7.20 -0.99 -2.18
C PHE A 138 7.73 -2.24 -2.90
N LEU A 139 7.39 -3.45 -2.46
CA LEU A 139 7.69 -4.71 -3.17
C LEU A 139 6.62 -5.11 -4.18
N HIS A 140 5.61 -4.27 -4.40
CA HIS A 140 4.55 -4.53 -5.37
C HIS A 140 4.55 -3.52 -6.50
N TRP A 141 3.98 -3.92 -7.64
CA TRP A 141 3.94 -3.08 -8.84
C TRP A 141 3.03 -1.87 -8.62
N PRO A 142 3.47 -0.65 -8.98
CA PRO A 142 4.69 -0.28 -9.72
C PRO A 142 5.85 0.24 -8.83
N LEU A 143 5.83 -0.01 -7.52
CA LEU A 143 6.74 0.62 -6.56
C LEU A 143 8.11 -0.04 -6.42
N GLN A 144 8.33 -1.26 -6.95
CA GLN A 144 9.56 -2.04 -6.74
C GLN A 144 10.83 -1.33 -7.20
N ILE A 145 10.71 -0.51 -8.24
CA ILE A 145 11.82 0.31 -8.75
C ILE A 145 12.41 1.26 -7.69
N ASN A 146 11.60 1.67 -6.71
CA ASN A 146 11.99 2.63 -5.67
C ASN A 146 12.31 1.95 -4.33
N PHE A 147 12.26 0.61 -4.26
CA PHE A 147 12.38 -0.10 -3.00
C PHE A 147 13.74 0.11 -2.33
N LEU A 148 14.84 -0.03 -3.06
CA LEU A 148 16.20 0.16 -2.51
C LEU A 148 16.44 1.60 -2.05
N ASP A 149 15.98 2.58 -2.83
CA ASP A 149 16.07 4.00 -2.46
C ASP A 149 15.32 4.28 -1.15
N MET A 150 14.15 3.65 -0.99
CA MET A 150 13.35 3.73 0.23
C MET A 150 14.05 3.04 1.40
N VAL A 151 14.62 1.84 1.22
CA VAL A 151 15.43 1.14 2.24
C VAL A 151 16.58 2.02 2.71
N ASN A 152 17.31 2.63 1.78
CA ASN A 152 18.46 3.47 2.08
C ASN A 152 18.06 4.77 2.79
N SER A 153 16.97 5.39 2.35
CA SER A 153 16.46 6.64 2.93
C SER A 153 15.94 6.46 4.35
N PHE A 154 15.38 5.28 4.66
CA PHE A 154 14.71 5.01 5.94
C PHE A 154 15.38 3.92 6.77
N LYS A 155 16.65 3.61 6.51
CA LYS A 155 17.41 2.54 7.18
C LYS A 155 17.41 2.62 8.72
N THR A 156 17.29 3.83 9.27
CA THR A 156 17.21 4.08 10.73
C THR A 156 15.85 3.72 11.34
N HIS A 157 14.81 3.59 10.52
CA HIS A 157 13.45 3.26 10.93
C HIS A 157 13.13 1.77 10.73
N ILE A 158 13.90 1.07 9.91
CA ILE A 158 13.75 -0.36 9.67
C ILE A 158 14.34 -1.11 10.87
N ASN A 159 13.52 -1.85 11.59
CA ASN A 159 14.02 -2.81 12.59
C ASN A 159 14.21 -4.20 11.94
N GLY A 160 14.76 -5.14 12.70
CA GLY A 160 14.99 -6.50 12.22
C GLY A 160 13.72 -7.20 11.72
N GLU A 161 12.56 -6.95 12.35
CA GLU A 161 11.28 -7.58 12.01
C GLU A 161 10.71 -7.06 10.68
N ILE A 162 10.67 -5.74 10.48
CA ILE A 162 10.26 -5.12 9.21
C ILE A 162 11.15 -5.64 8.08
N PHE A 163 12.46 -5.69 8.35
CA PHE A 163 13.43 -6.20 7.40
C PHE A 163 13.16 -7.68 7.02
N LEU A 164 12.95 -8.52 8.03
CA LEU A 164 12.67 -9.94 7.87
C LEU A 164 11.39 -10.18 7.05
N SER A 165 10.34 -9.42 7.35
CA SER A 165 9.06 -9.48 6.63
C SER A 165 9.24 -9.15 5.15
N SER A 166 10.05 -8.14 4.85
CA SER A 166 10.35 -7.73 3.47
C SER A 166 11.10 -8.81 2.68
N ILE A 167 12.06 -9.49 3.33
CA ILE A 167 12.74 -10.64 2.73
C ILE A 167 11.75 -11.76 2.46
N CYS A 168 10.83 -12.03 3.39
CA CYS A 168 9.80 -13.06 3.20
C CYS A 168 8.89 -12.73 2.01
N VAL A 169 8.45 -11.48 1.87
CA VAL A 169 7.66 -11.04 0.71
C VAL A 169 8.46 -11.19 -0.59
N LEU A 170 9.74 -10.81 -0.62
CA LEU A 170 10.60 -11.01 -1.80
C LEU A 170 10.71 -12.48 -2.19
N LEU A 171 10.93 -13.37 -1.22
CA LEU A 171 11.01 -14.80 -1.46
C LEU A 171 9.68 -15.37 -1.96
N ASP A 172 8.54 -14.92 -1.41
CA ASP A 172 7.22 -15.30 -1.90
C ASP A 172 6.99 -14.88 -3.36
N LYS A 173 7.45 -13.68 -3.77
CA LYS A 173 7.39 -13.25 -5.18
C LYS A 173 8.20 -14.17 -6.09
N LEU A 174 9.38 -14.58 -5.64
CA LEU A 174 10.26 -15.50 -6.36
C LEU A 174 9.67 -16.91 -6.44
N GLU A 175 9.15 -17.45 -5.34
CA GLU A 175 8.47 -18.75 -5.28
C GLU A 175 7.27 -18.78 -6.25
N CYS A 176 6.46 -17.71 -6.26
CA CYS A 176 5.31 -17.57 -7.14
C CYS A 176 5.65 -17.33 -8.62
N GLY A 177 6.94 -17.20 -8.99
CA GLY A 177 7.35 -16.93 -10.38
C GLY A 177 6.82 -15.61 -10.93
N ARG A 178 6.79 -14.56 -10.11
CA ARG A 178 6.31 -13.24 -10.53
C ARG A 178 7.27 -12.61 -11.52
N GLU A 179 6.87 -12.52 -12.78
CA GLU A 179 7.66 -11.90 -13.87
C GLU A 179 7.44 -10.39 -14.01
N ASP A 180 6.74 -9.73 -13.07
CA ASP A 180 6.47 -8.29 -13.14
C ASP A 180 7.66 -7.40 -12.74
N TYR A 181 8.72 -8.00 -12.20
CA TYR A 181 9.97 -7.33 -11.83
C TYR A 181 11.14 -8.32 -11.67
N GLU A 182 12.39 -7.83 -11.77
CA GLU A 182 13.60 -8.62 -11.52
C GLU A 182 13.85 -8.76 -10.00
N TYR A 183 13.01 -9.54 -9.32
CA TYR A 183 13.07 -9.68 -7.85
C TYR A 183 14.35 -10.37 -7.35
N GLU A 184 15.00 -11.20 -8.19
CA GLU A 184 16.29 -11.82 -7.85
C GLU A 184 17.37 -10.76 -7.70
N ASP A 185 17.48 -9.86 -8.69
CA ASP A 185 18.42 -8.75 -8.69
C ASP A 185 18.10 -7.76 -7.56
N LEU A 186 16.82 -7.57 -7.25
CA LEU A 186 16.39 -6.75 -6.11
C LEU A 186 16.86 -7.35 -4.78
N LEU A 187 16.67 -8.66 -4.59
CA LEU A 187 17.11 -9.35 -3.38
C LEU A 187 18.64 -9.35 -3.28
N GLN A 188 19.36 -9.56 -4.38
CA GLN A 188 20.82 -9.51 -4.42
C GLN A 188 21.33 -8.12 -4.05
N SER A 189 20.78 -7.08 -4.67
CA SER A 189 21.15 -5.69 -4.41
C SER A 189 20.85 -5.32 -2.95
N LEU A 190 19.65 -5.66 -2.47
CA LEU A 190 19.28 -5.46 -1.07
C LEU A 190 20.29 -6.14 -0.15
N TRP A 191 20.61 -7.42 -0.39
CA TRP A 191 21.52 -8.20 0.44
C TRP A 191 22.93 -7.59 0.53
N MET A 192 23.43 -7.07 -0.58
CA MET A 192 24.75 -6.42 -0.64
C MET A 192 24.78 -5.08 0.10
N GLU A 193 23.64 -4.38 0.19
CA GLU A 193 23.52 -3.09 0.90
C GLU A 193 23.24 -3.24 2.41
N LEU A 194 22.99 -4.46 2.89
CA LEU A 194 22.76 -4.72 4.29
C LEU A 194 24.00 -4.45 5.14
N SER A 195 23.78 -3.71 6.22
CA SER A 195 24.73 -3.72 7.33
C SER A 195 24.77 -5.09 7.98
N SER A 196 25.93 -5.46 8.54
CA SER A 196 26.15 -6.74 9.23
C SER A 196 25.10 -7.08 10.31
N GLN A 197 24.45 -6.06 10.89
CA GLN A 197 23.37 -6.24 11.86
C GLN A 197 22.10 -6.91 11.29
N TYR A 198 21.76 -6.68 10.02
CA TYR A 198 20.57 -7.28 9.41
C TYR A 198 20.86 -8.69 8.91
N VAL A 199 22.07 -8.90 8.39
CA VAL A 199 22.57 -10.23 8.03
C VAL A 199 22.56 -11.14 9.26
N SER A 200 23.11 -10.70 10.39
CA SER A 200 23.10 -11.48 11.62
C SER A 200 21.68 -11.73 12.17
N PHE A 201 20.73 -10.83 11.89
CA PHE A 201 19.33 -11.03 12.24
C PHE A 201 18.68 -12.13 11.39
N VAL A 202 18.88 -12.12 10.06
CA VAL A 202 18.41 -13.19 9.17
C VAL A 202 19.08 -14.53 9.48
N GLU A 203 20.35 -14.54 9.85
CA GLU A 203 21.09 -15.76 10.21
C GLU A 203 20.59 -16.43 11.50
N GLN A 204 19.85 -15.72 12.36
CA GLN A 204 19.15 -16.34 13.49
C GLN A 204 18.03 -17.28 13.03
N TYR A 205 17.49 -17.06 11.83
CA TYR A 205 16.48 -17.90 11.19
C TYR A 205 17.16 -18.81 10.18
N LYS A 206 17.62 -19.97 10.65
CA LYS A 206 18.47 -20.89 9.86
C LYS A 206 17.86 -21.23 8.49
N VAL A 207 16.56 -21.50 8.44
CA VAL A 207 15.85 -21.81 7.19
C VAL A 207 15.82 -20.64 6.24
N LEU A 208 15.41 -19.47 6.72
CA LEU A 208 15.40 -18.27 5.90
C LEU A 208 16.81 -17.96 5.38
N SER A 209 17.82 -18.06 6.25
CA SER A 209 19.23 -17.87 5.88
C SER A 209 19.69 -18.85 4.80
N LYS A 210 19.30 -20.14 4.89
CA LYS A 210 19.58 -21.15 3.87
C LYS A 210 18.93 -20.78 2.53
N ILE A 211 17.65 -20.39 2.54
CA ILE A 211 16.91 -20.00 1.34
C ILE A 211 17.55 -18.78 0.69
N VAL A 212 17.79 -17.72 1.45
CA VAL A 212 18.41 -16.50 0.92
C VAL A 212 19.80 -16.81 0.36
N LYS A 213 20.63 -17.59 1.06
CA LYS A 213 21.96 -18.00 0.55
C LYS A 213 21.85 -18.86 -0.71
N TYR A 214 20.85 -19.73 -0.82
CA TYR A 214 20.62 -20.50 -2.03
C TYR A 214 20.29 -19.56 -3.20
N VAL A 215 19.36 -18.62 -3.00
CA VAL A 215 18.97 -17.63 -4.00
C VAL A 215 20.16 -16.81 -4.49
N LEU A 216 20.96 -16.30 -3.56
CA LEU A 216 22.12 -15.44 -3.88
C LEU A 216 23.28 -16.18 -4.57
N ASN A 217 23.39 -17.50 -4.39
CA ASN A 217 24.45 -18.31 -4.99
C ASN A 217 24.01 -19.01 -6.27
N ALA A 218 22.70 -19.06 -6.57
CA ALA A 218 22.19 -19.62 -7.80
C ALA A 218 22.74 -18.82 -8.97
N SER A 219 23.59 -19.45 -9.78
CA SER A 219 24.18 -18.84 -11.00
C SER A 219 23.22 -18.89 -12.19
N ILE A 220 22.01 -19.38 -11.96
CA ILE A 220 20.99 -19.73 -12.94
C ILE A 220 19.70 -19.05 -12.47
N PRO A 221 18.94 -18.37 -13.35
CA PRO A 221 17.68 -17.73 -13.00
C PRO A 221 16.73 -18.72 -12.33
N PHE A 222 15.96 -18.25 -11.35
CA PHE A 222 15.02 -19.08 -10.58
C PHE A 222 14.05 -19.77 -11.52
N ASN A 223 14.22 -21.08 -11.71
CA ASN A 223 13.14 -21.89 -12.25
C ASN A 223 12.19 -22.21 -11.10
N THR A 224 10.93 -21.78 -11.21
CA THR A 224 9.91 -21.89 -10.16
C THR A 224 9.80 -23.29 -9.56
N GLY A 225 9.93 -24.34 -10.39
CA GLY A 225 9.87 -25.73 -9.94
C GLY A 225 11.04 -26.18 -9.05
N GLU A 226 12.24 -25.62 -9.21
CA GLU A 226 13.39 -25.96 -8.35
C GLU A 226 13.32 -25.23 -6.99
N CYS A 227 12.69 -24.05 -6.98
CA CYS A 227 12.43 -23.27 -5.78
C CYS A 227 11.36 -23.92 -4.89
N GLU A 228 10.22 -24.31 -5.46
CA GLU A 228 9.16 -25.01 -4.74
C GLU A 228 9.67 -26.30 -4.09
N ASP A 229 10.50 -27.08 -4.80
CA ASP A 229 11.11 -28.30 -4.29
C ASP A 229 12.11 -28.02 -3.14
N PHE A 230 12.91 -26.96 -3.25
CA PHE A 230 13.87 -26.59 -2.20
C PHE A 230 13.16 -26.04 -0.97
N ILE A 231 12.22 -25.11 -1.14
CA ILE A 231 11.43 -24.54 -0.05
C ILE A 231 10.61 -25.63 0.65
N SER A 232 9.99 -26.56 -0.11
CA SER A 232 9.26 -27.69 0.46
C SER A 232 10.17 -28.62 1.25
N LYS A 233 11.36 -28.97 0.74
CA LYS A 233 12.35 -29.77 1.47
C LYS A 233 12.83 -29.09 2.75
N VAL A 234 13.06 -27.78 2.69
CA VAL A 234 13.50 -27.01 3.87
C VAL A 234 12.37 -26.92 4.91
N ARG A 235 11.10 -26.78 4.49
CA ARG A 235 9.91 -26.83 5.37
C ARG A 235 9.70 -28.23 5.98
N GLU A 236 9.95 -29.31 5.22
CA GLU A 236 9.86 -30.69 5.70
C GLU A 236 10.97 -31.05 6.72
N GLU A 237 12.18 -30.51 6.54
CA GLU A 237 13.28 -30.66 7.51
C GLU A 237 12.94 -30.00 8.87
N GLU A 238 12.16 -28.91 8.88
CA GLU A 238 11.75 -28.18 10.09
C GLU A 238 10.60 -28.84 10.87
N LEU A 239 9.60 -29.42 10.19
CA LEU A 239 8.50 -30.15 10.86
C LEU A 239 9.00 -31.31 11.74
N ASN A 240 10.25 -31.71 11.57
CA ASN A 240 10.92 -32.75 12.34
C ASN A 240 11.86 -32.22 13.45
N GLY A 241 11.93 -30.90 13.71
CA GLY A 241 12.80 -30.30 14.73
C GLY A 241 12.16 -29.13 15.52
N GLU A 242 12.46 -29.02 16.82
CA GLU A 242 11.99 -27.95 17.73
C GLU A 242 12.72 -26.59 17.50
N GLU A 243 12.64 -26.01 16.30
CA GLU A 243 13.29 -24.71 16.00
C GLU A 243 12.25 -23.58 15.75
N ARG A 244 12.67 -22.32 15.94
CA ARG A 244 11.85 -21.13 15.63
C ARG A 244 11.48 -21.16 14.15
N THR A 245 10.20 -21.27 13.88
CA THR A 245 9.66 -21.57 12.55
C THR A 245 9.35 -20.29 11.77
N LEU A 246 9.26 -20.40 10.44
CA LEU A 246 8.64 -19.36 9.62
C LEU A 246 7.20 -19.03 10.08
N LEU A 247 6.49 -20.00 10.67
CA LEU A 247 5.14 -19.80 11.22
C LEU A 247 5.14 -18.81 12.40
N ASP A 248 6.23 -18.70 13.16
CA ASP A 248 6.37 -17.72 14.24
C ASP A 248 6.49 -16.28 13.71
N ILE A 249 6.84 -16.11 12.43
CA ILE A 249 6.96 -14.81 11.75
C ILE A 249 5.61 -14.41 11.10
N PHE A 250 4.85 -15.38 10.60
CA PHE A 250 3.58 -15.15 9.89
C PHE A 250 2.33 -15.16 10.79
N ASN A 251 2.42 -15.59 12.06
CA ASN A 251 1.35 -15.51 13.06
C ASN A 251 1.87 -14.91 14.38
N PRO A 252 1.88 -13.57 14.52
CA PRO A 252 2.15 -12.89 15.79
C PRO A 252 1.05 -13.13 16.85
#